data_AF-A0A251PDL1-F1
#
_entry.id   AF-A0A251PDL1-F1
#
_cell.length_a   1.000
_cell.length_b   1.000
_cell.length_c   1.000
_cell.angle_alpha   90.00
_cell.angle_beta   90.00
_cell.angle_gamma   90.00
#
_symmetry.space_group_name_H-M   'P 1'
#
loop_
_entity.id
_entity.type
_entity.pdbx_description
1 polymer ?
#
loop_
_entity_poly.entity_id
_entity_poly.type
_entity_poly.pdbx_seq_one_letter_code
_entity_poly.pdbx_strand_id
1 'polypeptide(L)'
;MADLKSKFLQVYSVLKSELLEDPAFEFTNDSRQWVERMMDYNVPGGKLNRGLSVIDSYQLLQEGRELTEDEIFLASALGWCIEWLQAFFLVLDDIMDGSHTRRGQPCWFRLPKVGMIAVNDGVVLRNHIPRILRKHFREKPYYVDLLDLFNEVEFQTASGQMIDLITTIQGEKDLSKYSLSIHRRIVQYKTAYYSFYLSVACALLMSGEELENHIDVKNLLIEMGIYFQVQDDYLDCYGNPETIDRNRH
;
A
#
# COMPACT_ATOMS: atom_id res chain seq x y z
N MET A 1 -10.67 -19.31 -2.77
CA MET A 1 -9.56 -18.58 -2.11
C MET A 1 -8.17 -19.04 -2.56
N ALA A 2 -7.80 -20.33 -2.49
CA ALA A 2 -6.46 -20.78 -2.90
C ALA A 2 -6.11 -20.46 -4.38
N ASP A 3 -7.10 -20.55 -5.27
CA ASP A 3 -6.95 -20.21 -6.70
C ASP A 3 -6.74 -18.70 -6.94
N LEU A 4 -7.49 -17.84 -6.24
CA LEU A 4 -7.41 -16.38 -6.39
C LEU A 4 -6.08 -15.80 -5.92
N LYS A 5 -5.53 -16.29 -4.79
CA LYS A 5 -4.22 -15.84 -4.32
C LYS A 5 -3.10 -16.23 -5.30
N SER A 6 -3.19 -17.42 -5.91
CA SER A 6 -2.25 -17.85 -6.95
C SER A 6 -2.33 -16.93 -8.17
N LYS A 7 -3.54 -16.62 -8.65
CA LYS A 7 -3.76 -15.68 -9.76
C LYS A 7 -3.23 -14.28 -9.43
N PHE A 8 -3.50 -13.78 -8.23
CA PHE A 8 -2.96 -12.50 -7.77
C PHE A 8 -1.44 -12.45 -7.85
N LEU A 9 -0.74 -13.50 -7.39
CA LEU A 9 0.72 -13.60 -7.48
C LEU A 9 1.22 -13.76 -8.93
N GLN A 10 0.46 -14.37 -9.82
CA GLN A 10 0.80 -14.42 -11.25
C GLN A 10 0.76 -13.02 -11.88
N VAL A 11 -0.26 -12.22 -11.54
CA VAL A 11 -0.38 -10.83 -12.02
C VAL A 11 0.83 -9.99 -11.59
N TYR A 12 1.39 -10.20 -10.38
CA TYR A 12 2.63 -9.55 -9.97
C TYR A 12 3.76 -9.75 -10.97
N SER A 13 3.95 -10.99 -11.44
CA SER A 13 5.03 -11.34 -12.37
C SER A 13 4.85 -10.62 -13.71
N VAL A 14 3.60 -10.48 -14.17
CA VAL A 14 3.26 -9.71 -15.38
C VAL A 14 3.61 -8.24 -15.16
N LEU A 15 3.05 -7.60 -14.12
CA LEU A 15 3.28 -6.17 -13.84
C LEU A 15 4.77 -5.85 -13.66
N LYS A 16 5.50 -6.72 -12.94
CA LYS A 16 6.94 -6.60 -12.75
C LYS A 16 7.69 -6.60 -14.09
N SER A 17 7.39 -7.57 -14.96
CA SER A 17 8.00 -7.66 -16.29
C SER A 17 7.74 -6.41 -17.11
N GLU A 18 6.51 -5.89 -17.07
CA GLU A 18 6.13 -4.68 -17.81
C GLU A 18 6.84 -3.42 -17.33
N LEU A 19 7.06 -3.30 -16.02
CA LEU A 19 7.80 -2.17 -15.42
C LEU A 19 9.30 -2.23 -15.78
N LEU A 20 9.88 -3.43 -15.89
CA LEU A 20 11.27 -3.64 -16.29
C LEU A 20 11.53 -3.45 -17.79
N GLU A 21 10.46 -3.34 -18.57
CA GLU A 21 10.46 -3.08 -20.02
C GLU A 21 9.79 -1.74 -20.36
N ASP A 22 9.63 -0.86 -19.36
CA ASP A 22 8.95 0.41 -19.56
C ASP A 22 9.71 1.33 -20.54
N PRO A 23 9.11 1.73 -21.68
CA PRO A 23 9.79 2.51 -22.70
C PRO A 23 10.10 3.95 -22.28
N ALA A 24 9.61 4.42 -21.13
CA ALA A 24 9.96 5.74 -20.59
C ALA A 24 11.36 5.77 -19.96
N PHE A 25 12.03 4.61 -19.79
CA PHE A 25 13.37 4.54 -19.26
C PHE A 25 14.24 3.55 -20.06
N GLU A 26 15.43 3.98 -20.44
CA GLU A 26 16.40 3.12 -21.12
C GLU A 26 17.13 2.24 -20.11
N PHE A 27 16.59 1.04 -19.87
CA PHE A 27 17.19 0.08 -18.94
C PHE A 27 18.51 -0.50 -19.48
N THR A 28 19.53 -0.52 -18.63
CA THR A 28 20.71 -1.38 -18.77
C THR A 28 20.48 -2.68 -18.01
N ASN A 29 21.36 -3.67 -18.18
CA ASN A 29 21.29 -4.90 -17.38
C ASN A 29 21.38 -4.61 -15.88
N ASP A 30 22.24 -3.67 -15.47
CA ASP A 30 22.45 -3.33 -14.06
C ASP A 30 21.23 -2.63 -13.45
N SER A 31 20.66 -1.63 -14.15
CA SER A 31 19.47 -0.93 -13.64
C SER A 31 18.23 -1.83 -13.63
N ARG A 32 18.10 -2.73 -14.61
CA ARG A 32 17.03 -3.73 -14.64
C ARG A 32 17.13 -4.69 -13.46
N GLN A 33 18.31 -5.25 -13.21
CA GLN A 33 18.54 -6.16 -12.08
C GLN A 33 18.33 -5.45 -10.73
N TRP A 34 18.73 -4.17 -10.62
CA TRP A 34 18.50 -3.38 -9.42
C TRP A 34 17.01 -3.23 -9.12
N VAL A 35 16.23 -2.75 -10.11
CA VAL A 35 14.80 -2.48 -9.96
C VAL A 35 14.01 -3.78 -9.74
N GLU A 36 14.36 -4.87 -10.42
CA GLU A 36 13.77 -6.18 -10.22
C GLU A 36 13.95 -6.66 -8.77
N ARG A 37 15.20 -6.68 -8.29
CA ARG A 37 15.52 -7.12 -6.93
C ARG A 37 14.84 -6.23 -5.88
N MET A 38 14.82 -4.92 -6.11
CA MET A 38 14.19 -3.96 -5.21
C MET A 38 12.68 -4.22 -5.10
N MET A 39 12.00 -4.50 -6.22
CA MET A 39 10.57 -4.86 -6.21
C MET A 39 10.31 -6.19 -5.52
N ASP A 40 11.07 -7.24 -5.85
CA ASP A 40 10.88 -8.58 -5.26
C ASP A 40 11.13 -8.58 -3.74
N TYR A 41 12.01 -7.70 -3.26
CA TYR A 41 12.29 -7.54 -1.84
C TYR A 41 11.18 -6.81 -1.08
N ASN A 42 10.67 -5.71 -1.64
CA ASN A 42 9.82 -4.77 -0.90
C ASN A 42 8.32 -4.96 -1.12
N VAL A 43 7.89 -5.56 -2.24
CA VAL A 43 6.48 -5.57 -2.63
C VAL A 43 5.75 -6.85 -2.19
N PRO A 44 6.12 -8.07 -2.64
CA PRO A 44 5.27 -9.26 -2.46
C PRO A 44 5.35 -9.94 -1.09
N GLY A 45 6.27 -9.55 -0.21
CA GLY A 45 6.58 -10.29 1.03
C GLY A 45 5.57 -10.17 2.19
N GLY A 46 4.45 -9.47 2.00
CA GLY A 46 3.44 -9.25 3.05
C GLY A 46 2.32 -10.29 3.07
N LYS A 47 1.29 -10.05 3.89
CA LYS A 47 0.04 -10.83 3.88
C LYS A 47 -0.81 -10.60 2.62
N LEU A 48 -0.58 -9.48 1.92
CA LEU A 48 -1.28 -9.04 0.71
C LEU A 48 -2.78 -8.78 0.90
N ASN A 49 -3.21 -8.57 2.15
CA ASN A 49 -4.62 -8.41 2.49
C ASN A 49 -5.26 -7.20 1.80
N ARG A 50 -4.52 -6.09 1.63
CA ARG A 50 -5.06 -4.87 1.01
C ARG A 50 -5.27 -5.08 -0.48
N GLY A 51 -4.31 -5.73 -1.15
CA GLY A 51 -4.42 -6.09 -2.55
C GLY A 51 -5.52 -7.11 -2.83
N LEU A 52 -5.58 -8.18 -2.06
CA LEU A 52 -6.63 -9.21 -2.18
C LEU A 52 -8.03 -8.65 -1.90
N SER A 53 -8.14 -7.69 -0.98
CA SER A 53 -9.41 -7.02 -0.66
C SER A 53 -10.05 -6.33 -1.87
N VAL A 54 -9.27 -5.87 -2.86
CA VAL A 54 -9.85 -5.29 -4.10
C VAL A 54 -10.63 -6.35 -4.88
N ILE A 55 -10.05 -7.54 -5.03
CA ILE A 55 -10.67 -8.64 -5.77
C ILE A 55 -11.90 -9.13 -5.02
N ASP A 56 -11.78 -9.34 -3.70
CA ASP A 56 -12.88 -9.81 -2.86
C ASP A 56 -14.03 -8.80 -2.86
N SER A 57 -13.73 -7.51 -2.72
CA SER A 57 -14.74 -6.44 -2.78
C SER A 57 -15.41 -6.37 -4.14
N TYR A 58 -14.63 -6.45 -5.23
CA TYR A 58 -15.19 -6.43 -6.58
C TYR A 58 -16.09 -7.63 -6.83
N GLN A 59 -15.66 -8.84 -6.46
CA GLN A 59 -16.45 -10.06 -6.58
C GLN A 59 -17.79 -9.96 -5.84
N LEU A 60 -17.81 -9.35 -4.64
CA LEU A 60 -19.03 -9.17 -3.86
C LEU A 60 -19.99 -8.16 -4.51
N LEU A 61 -19.47 -7.09 -5.13
CA LEU A 61 -20.26 -6.10 -5.87
C LEU A 61 -20.90 -6.67 -7.14
N GLN A 62 -20.36 -7.78 -7.69
CA GLN A 62 -20.92 -8.45 -8.87
C GLN A 62 -22.08 -9.42 -8.55
N GLU A 63 -22.62 -9.39 -7.32
CA GLU A 63 -23.83 -10.12 -6.90
C GLU A 63 -23.84 -11.63 -7.25
N GLY A 64 -22.68 -12.29 -7.15
CA GLY A 64 -22.54 -13.72 -7.42
C GLY A 64 -22.28 -14.09 -8.87
N ARG A 65 -22.14 -13.11 -9.77
CA ARG A 65 -21.59 -13.33 -11.12
C ARG A 65 -20.13 -13.73 -11.04
N GLU A 66 -19.74 -14.76 -11.79
CA GLU A 66 -18.34 -15.12 -11.94
C GLU A 66 -17.57 -14.01 -12.68
N LEU A 67 -16.39 -13.68 -12.15
CA LEU A 67 -15.49 -12.72 -12.77
C LEU A 67 -14.81 -13.34 -13.99
N THR A 68 -14.72 -12.56 -15.06
CA THR A 68 -13.90 -12.89 -16.23
C THR A 68 -12.41 -12.81 -15.89
N GLU A 69 -11.57 -13.42 -16.72
CA GLU A 69 -10.11 -13.34 -16.55
C GLU A 69 -9.58 -11.90 -16.60
N ASP A 70 -10.16 -11.05 -17.47
CA ASP A 70 -9.82 -9.63 -17.57
C ASP A 70 -10.17 -8.88 -16.28
N GLU A 71 -11.34 -9.13 -15.72
CA GLU A 71 -11.79 -8.53 -14.45
C GLU A 71 -10.90 -8.94 -13.27
N ILE A 72 -10.55 -10.23 -13.19
CA ILE A 72 -9.60 -10.72 -12.18
C ILE A 72 -8.25 -10.05 -12.34
N PHE A 73 -7.75 -9.93 -13.58
CA PHE A 73 -6.48 -9.27 -13.87
C PHE A 73 -6.50 -7.80 -13.45
N LEU A 74 -7.52 -7.03 -13.85
CA LEU A 74 -7.65 -5.61 -13.55
C LEU A 74 -7.82 -5.37 -12.04
N ALA A 75 -8.67 -6.15 -11.36
CA ALA A 75 -8.84 -6.04 -9.92
C ALA A 75 -7.53 -6.38 -9.18
N SER A 76 -6.81 -7.39 -9.66
CA SER A 76 -5.47 -7.73 -9.15
C SER A 76 -4.47 -6.61 -9.41
N ALA A 77 -4.51 -5.96 -10.57
CA ALA A 77 -3.61 -4.86 -10.90
C ALA A 77 -3.82 -3.64 -9.99
N LEU A 78 -5.07 -3.28 -9.69
CA LEU A 78 -5.37 -2.26 -8.68
C LEU A 78 -4.93 -2.69 -7.28
N GLY A 79 -5.19 -3.95 -6.91
CA GLY A 79 -4.73 -4.51 -5.65
C GLY A 79 -3.21 -4.41 -5.49
N TRP A 80 -2.46 -4.70 -6.56
CA TRP A 80 -1.02 -4.52 -6.60
C TRP A 80 -0.63 -3.05 -6.49
N CYS A 81 -1.29 -2.11 -7.17
CA CYS A 81 -1.02 -0.68 -6.98
C CYS A 81 -1.08 -0.28 -5.50
N ILE A 82 -2.00 -0.84 -4.71
CA ILE A 82 -2.09 -0.61 -3.26
C ILE A 82 -0.90 -1.23 -2.52
N GLU A 83 -0.49 -2.45 -2.86
CA GLU A 83 0.68 -3.09 -2.26
C GLU A 83 2.00 -2.36 -2.63
N TRP A 84 2.09 -1.77 -3.83
CA TRP A 84 3.19 -0.89 -4.23
C TRP A 84 3.19 0.43 -3.44
N LEU A 85 2.01 1.04 -3.24
CA LEU A 85 1.85 2.23 -2.40
C LEU A 85 2.27 1.95 -0.95
N GLN A 86 1.84 0.82 -0.41
CA GLN A 86 2.26 0.38 0.91
C GLN A 86 3.77 0.16 0.96
N ALA A 87 4.36 -0.55 0.01
CA ALA A 87 5.80 -0.80 -0.03
C ALA A 87 6.61 0.49 -0.06
N PHE A 88 6.18 1.48 -0.85
CA PHE A 88 6.76 2.83 -0.86
C PHE A 88 6.78 3.45 0.53
N PHE A 89 5.63 3.55 1.20
CA PHE A 89 5.56 4.14 2.54
C PHE A 89 6.39 3.36 3.56
N LEU A 90 6.38 2.02 3.51
CA LEU A 90 7.13 1.20 4.46
C LEU A 90 8.65 1.34 4.30
N VAL A 91 9.17 1.47 3.07
CA VAL A 91 10.60 1.71 2.84
C VAL A 91 11.04 3.03 3.49
N LEU A 92 10.24 4.09 3.36
CA LEU A 92 10.54 5.39 3.96
C LEU A 92 10.31 5.40 5.49
N ASP A 93 9.23 4.77 5.96
CA ASP A 93 8.92 4.62 7.39
C ASP A 93 10.05 3.88 8.11
N ASP A 94 10.58 2.81 7.52
CA ASP A 94 11.71 2.07 8.09
C ASP A 94 12.95 2.94 8.30
N ILE A 95 13.22 3.87 7.37
CA ILE A 95 14.33 4.83 7.46
C ILE A 95 14.06 5.84 8.58
N MET A 96 12.86 6.43 8.61
CA MET A 96 12.48 7.46 9.59
C MET A 96 12.43 6.91 11.02
N ASP A 97 11.93 5.69 11.19
CA ASP A 97 11.87 4.98 12.49
C ASP A 97 13.22 4.35 12.88
N GLY A 98 14.20 4.31 11.99
CA GLY A 98 15.46 3.59 12.21
C GLY A 98 15.26 2.08 12.39
N SER A 99 14.24 1.50 11.77
CA SER A 99 13.87 0.08 11.91
C SER A 99 15.00 -0.86 11.47
N HIS A 100 15.06 -2.05 12.06
CA HIS A 100 16.06 -3.07 11.73
C HIS A 100 15.53 -4.15 10.80
N THR A 101 14.31 -4.63 11.05
CA THR A 101 13.69 -5.74 10.31
C THR A 101 12.25 -5.43 9.91
N ARG A 102 11.82 -6.05 8.80
CA ARG A 102 10.46 -6.04 8.29
C ARG A 102 10.19 -7.32 7.50
N ARG A 103 9.05 -7.98 7.75
CA ARG A 103 8.66 -9.23 7.04
C ARG A 103 9.73 -10.32 7.16
N GLY A 104 10.25 -10.51 8.38
CA GLY A 104 11.32 -11.47 8.68
C GLY A 104 12.69 -11.19 8.05
N GLN A 105 12.91 -10.04 7.41
CA GLN A 105 14.17 -9.69 6.72
C GLN A 105 14.70 -8.32 7.17
N PRO A 106 16.00 -8.01 6.98
CA PRO A 106 16.50 -6.65 7.21
C PRO A 106 15.73 -5.61 6.40
N CYS A 107 15.46 -4.44 6.95
CA CYS A 107 14.86 -3.34 6.17
C CYS A 107 15.74 -3.03 4.96
N TRP A 108 15.13 -2.63 3.83
CA TRP A 108 15.86 -2.44 2.55
C TRP A 108 17.08 -1.51 2.71
N PHE A 109 16.92 -0.39 3.43
CA PHE A 109 17.99 0.58 3.69
C PHE A 109 19.14 0.04 4.57
N ARG A 110 18.92 -1.07 5.29
CA ARG A 110 19.94 -1.72 6.12
C ARG A 110 20.85 -2.65 5.32
N LEU A 111 20.51 -2.97 4.07
CA LEU A 111 21.36 -3.82 3.24
C LEU A 111 22.66 -3.08 2.87
N PRO A 112 23.84 -3.72 2.97
CA PRO A 112 25.14 -3.04 2.81
C PRO A 112 25.35 -2.29 1.49
N LYS A 113 24.70 -2.73 0.40
CA LYS A 113 24.80 -2.12 -0.93
C LYS A 113 23.68 -1.11 -1.23
N VAL A 114 22.70 -0.96 -0.33
CA VAL A 114 21.53 -0.11 -0.52
C VAL A 114 21.69 1.18 0.26
N GLY A 115 21.76 1.13 1.59
CA GLY A 115 21.83 2.33 2.41
C GLY A 115 20.72 3.34 2.08
N MET A 116 21.09 4.60 1.94
CA MET A 116 20.14 5.69 1.64
C MET A 116 19.66 5.73 0.18
N ILE A 117 20.16 4.87 -0.71
CA ILE A 117 19.58 4.70 -2.06
C ILE A 117 18.10 4.29 -1.93
N ALA A 118 17.75 3.60 -0.84
CA ALA A 118 16.39 3.23 -0.47
C ALA A 118 15.38 4.41 -0.51
N VAL A 119 15.81 5.65 -0.25
CA VAL A 119 14.92 6.82 -0.38
C VAL A 119 14.44 6.97 -1.81
N ASN A 120 15.37 6.92 -2.77
CA ASN A 120 15.02 7.01 -4.19
C ASN A 120 14.31 5.76 -4.69
N ASP A 121 14.69 4.57 -4.21
CA ASP A 121 13.97 3.33 -4.53
C ASP A 121 12.50 3.39 -4.09
N GLY A 122 12.22 3.99 -2.92
CA GLY A 122 10.85 4.30 -2.51
C GLY A 122 10.12 5.19 -3.52
N VAL A 123 10.77 6.26 -3.98
CA VAL A 123 10.20 7.14 -5.02
C VAL A 123 9.94 6.37 -6.33
N VAL A 124 10.82 5.44 -6.71
CA VAL A 124 10.63 4.57 -7.87
C VAL A 124 9.39 3.68 -7.70
N LEU A 125 9.23 3.04 -6.53
CA LEU A 125 8.02 2.24 -6.22
C LEU A 125 6.74 3.06 -6.33
N ARG A 126 6.73 4.28 -5.78
CA ARG A 126 5.59 5.21 -5.91
C ARG A 126 5.29 5.53 -7.36
N ASN A 127 6.32 5.76 -8.18
CA ASN A 127 6.14 6.07 -9.59
C ASN A 127 5.72 4.88 -10.44
N HIS A 128 5.91 3.63 -10.01
CA HIS A 128 5.37 2.46 -10.72
C HIS A 128 3.84 2.43 -10.74
N ILE A 129 3.17 2.97 -9.72
CA ILE A 129 1.71 3.00 -9.62
C ILE A 129 1.07 3.69 -10.84
N PRO A 130 1.39 4.96 -11.19
CA PRO A 130 0.84 5.58 -12.39
C PRO A 130 1.29 4.90 -13.69
N ARG A 131 2.42 4.16 -13.72
CA ARG A 131 2.78 3.35 -14.92
C ARG A 131 1.81 2.20 -15.12
N ILE A 132 1.47 1.48 -14.05
CA ILE A 132 0.49 0.39 -14.06
C ILE A 132 -0.89 0.93 -14.43
N LEU A 133 -1.34 2.01 -13.75
CA LEU A 133 -2.63 2.65 -14.02
C LEU A 133 -2.74 3.09 -15.48
N ARG A 134 -1.73 3.80 -16.00
CA ARG A 134 -1.72 4.25 -17.40
C ARG A 134 -1.72 3.07 -18.38
N LYS A 135 -1.02 1.98 -18.08
CA LYS A 135 -0.91 0.85 -19.01
C LYS A 135 -2.24 0.10 -19.16
N HIS A 136 -2.92 -0.15 -18.05
CA HIS A 136 -4.07 -1.06 -18.01
C HIS A 136 -5.43 -0.36 -17.93
N PHE A 137 -5.46 0.91 -17.51
CA PHE A 137 -6.71 1.61 -17.21
C PHE A 137 -6.93 2.87 -18.05
N ARG A 138 -5.97 3.34 -18.85
CA ARG A 138 -6.08 4.62 -19.61
C ARG A 138 -7.33 4.77 -20.49
N GLU A 139 -7.89 3.65 -20.95
CA GLU A 139 -9.05 3.58 -21.84
C GLU A 139 -10.36 3.33 -21.06
N LYS A 140 -10.28 3.11 -19.74
CA LYS A 140 -11.45 2.95 -18.89
C LYS A 140 -12.06 4.32 -18.56
N PRO A 141 -13.40 4.43 -18.45
CA PRO A 141 -14.05 5.71 -18.18
C PRO A 141 -13.65 6.30 -16.82
N TYR A 142 -13.31 5.46 -15.85
CA TYR A 142 -12.91 5.83 -14.48
C TYR A 142 -11.38 6.01 -14.30
N TYR A 143 -10.62 6.18 -15.40
CA TYR A 143 -9.16 6.31 -15.34
C TYR A 143 -8.70 7.52 -14.52
N VAL A 144 -9.32 8.68 -14.74
CA VAL A 144 -8.98 9.92 -14.04
C VAL A 144 -9.31 9.78 -12.56
N ASP A 145 -10.46 9.20 -12.23
CA ASP A 145 -10.88 8.95 -10.86
C ASP A 145 -9.90 8.03 -10.12
N LEU A 146 -9.33 7.04 -10.80
CA LEU A 146 -8.26 6.21 -10.21
C LEU A 146 -7.00 7.03 -9.94
N LEU A 147 -6.55 7.89 -10.86
CA LEU A 147 -5.37 8.73 -10.62
C LEU A 147 -5.61 9.66 -9.42
N ASP A 148 -6.77 10.32 -9.37
CA ASP A 148 -7.12 11.24 -8.31
C ASP A 148 -7.27 10.52 -6.97
N LEU A 149 -7.91 9.36 -6.94
CA LEU A 149 -8.04 8.51 -5.75
C LEU A 149 -6.68 8.11 -5.17
N PHE A 150 -5.77 7.61 -6.00
CA PHE A 150 -4.44 7.21 -5.54
C PHE A 150 -3.62 8.42 -5.05
N ASN A 151 -3.67 9.56 -5.76
CA ASN A 151 -2.97 10.77 -5.35
C ASN A 151 -3.54 11.35 -4.04
N GLU A 152 -4.86 11.38 -3.88
CA GLU A 152 -5.52 11.88 -2.67
C GLU A 152 -5.18 11.01 -1.46
N VAL A 153 -5.27 9.69 -1.61
CA VAL A 153 -4.94 8.75 -0.52
C VAL A 153 -3.45 8.76 -0.20
N GLU A 154 -2.56 8.90 -1.20
CA GLU A 154 -1.13 9.13 -0.97
C GLU A 154 -0.91 10.41 -0.15
N PHE A 155 -1.55 11.52 -0.52
CA PHE A 155 -1.48 12.80 0.20
C PHE A 155 -1.98 12.68 1.65
N GLN A 156 -3.12 12.02 1.85
CA GLN A 156 -3.68 11.75 3.18
C GLN A 156 -2.71 10.94 4.03
N THR A 157 -2.12 9.88 3.46
CA THR A 157 -1.17 9.00 4.15
C THR A 157 0.12 9.74 4.52
N ALA A 158 0.68 10.52 3.59
CA ALA A 158 1.85 11.35 3.85
C ALA A 158 1.57 12.42 4.90
N SER A 159 0.38 13.04 4.88
CA SER A 159 -0.06 13.99 5.90
C SER A 159 -0.21 13.34 7.28
N GLY A 160 -0.74 12.12 7.32
CA GLY A 160 -0.81 11.28 8.52
C GLY A 160 0.57 10.97 9.10
N GLN A 161 1.53 10.60 8.24
CA GLN A 161 2.91 10.38 8.64
C GLN A 161 3.56 11.67 9.16
N MET A 162 3.32 12.81 8.52
CA MET A 162 3.84 14.10 8.96
C MET A 162 3.35 14.43 10.38
N ILE A 163 2.05 14.31 10.66
CA ILE A 163 1.51 14.59 12.00
C ILE A 163 2.01 13.61 13.06
N ASP A 164 2.28 12.35 12.69
CA ASP A 164 2.90 11.36 13.58
C ASP A 164 4.31 11.79 14.00
N LEU A 165 5.16 12.13 13.02
CA LEU A 165 6.55 12.50 13.24
C LEU A 165 6.71 13.80 14.05
N ILE A 166 5.92 14.83 13.75
CA ILE A 166 6.02 16.12 14.47
C ILE A 166 5.42 16.04 15.89
N THR A 167 4.58 15.03 16.16
CA THR A 167 4.06 14.75 17.51
C THR A 167 5.08 13.97 18.34
N THR A 168 5.93 13.14 17.69
CA THR A 168 6.83 12.17 18.33
C THR A 168 8.32 12.52 18.19
N ILE A 169 8.65 13.82 18.04
CA ILE A 169 10.03 14.29 17.79
C ILE A 169 11.03 13.70 18.81
N GLN A 170 12.00 12.95 18.30
CA GLN A 170 13.03 12.31 19.14
C GLN A 170 13.78 13.34 19.98
N GLY A 171 13.78 13.14 21.29
CA GLY A 171 14.44 14.02 22.27
C GLY A 171 13.47 14.94 23.03
N GLU A 172 12.27 15.18 22.52
CA GLU A 172 11.22 15.91 23.24
C GLU A 172 10.28 14.93 23.96
N LYS A 173 10.36 14.88 25.29
CA LYS A 173 9.51 13.99 26.14
C LYS A 173 8.36 14.73 26.79
N ASP A 174 7.65 15.57 26.02
CA ASP A 174 6.48 16.25 26.52
C ASP A 174 5.22 15.41 26.29
N LEU A 175 4.85 14.62 27.32
CA LEU A 175 3.67 13.77 27.26
C LEU A 175 2.35 14.55 27.14
N SER A 176 2.35 15.86 27.44
CA SER A 176 1.13 16.70 27.32
C SER A 176 0.70 16.91 25.86
N LYS A 177 1.60 16.66 24.90
CA LYS A 177 1.30 16.72 23.45
C LYS A 177 0.46 15.54 22.97
N TYR A 178 0.38 14.44 23.72
CA TYR A 178 -0.43 13.29 23.35
C TYR A 178 -1.88 13.46 23.80
N SER A 179 -2.81 13.21 22.88
CA SER A 179 -4.24 13.19 23.19
C SER A 179 -4.95 12.19 22.30
N LEU A 180 -6.11 11.70 22.75
CA LEU A 180 -6.94 10.79 21.96
C LEU A 180 -7.34 11.40 20.61
N SER A 181 -7.54 12.72 20.53
CA SER A 181 -7.89 13.40 19.28
C SER A 181 -6.71 13.50 18.31
N ILE A 182 -5.48 13.56 18.80
CA ILE A 182 -4.27 13.52 17.97
C ILE A 182 -4.02 12.09 17.49
N HIS A 183 -4.08 11.09 18.39
CA HIS A 183 -3.95 9.68 18.03
C HIS A 183 -4.97 9.29 16.95
N ARG A 184 -6.25 9.57 17.17
CA ARG A 184 -7.31 9.28 16.19
C ARG A 184 -7.03 9.90 14.82
N ARG A 185 -6.49 11.13 14.78
CA ARG A 185 -6.17 11.84 13.54
C ARG A 185 -4.96 11.22 12.84
N ILE A 186 -3.90 10.89 13.58
CA ILE A 186 -2.74 10.15 13.05
C ILE A 186 -3.24 8.86 12.41
N VAL A 187 -3.97 8.04 13.16
CA VAL A 187 -4.45 6.75 12.68
C VAL A 187 -5.37 6.87 11.46
N GLN A 188 -6.32 7.80 11.50
CA GLN A 188 -7.25 8.06 10.40
C GLN A 188 -6.49 8.33 9.10
N TYR A 189 -5.55 9.27 9.12
CA TYR A 189 -4.84 9.69 7.92
C TYR A 189 -3.69 8.76 7.53
N LYS A 190 -2.88 8.32 8.49
CA LYS A 190 -1.70 7.47 8.26
C LYS A 190 -2.08 6.06 7.84
N THR A 191 -3.19 5.49 8.33
CA THR A 191 -3.53 4.08 8.12
C THR A 191 -4.87 3.86 7.44
N ALA A 192 -5.95 4.48 7.94
CA ALA A 192 -7.30 4.05 7.59
C ALA A 192 -7.65 4.21 6.10
N TYR A 193 -7.29 5.35 5.50
CA TYR A 193 -7.59 5.61 4.07
C TYR A 193 -6.96 4.58 3.13
N TYR A 194 -5.63 4.39 3.20
CA TYR A 194 -4.95 3.48 2.27
C TYR A 194 -5.17 1.99 2.60
N SER A 195 -5.49 1.67 3.86
CA SER A 195 -5.62 0.27 4.31
C SER A 195 -7.02 -0.31 4.14
N PHE A 196 -8.06 0.51 4.21
CA PHE A 196 -9.45 0.06 4.16
C PHE A 196 -10.23 0.72 3.02
N TYR A 197 -10.26 2.05 2.99
CA TYR A 197 -11.06 2.78 1.99
C TYR A 197 -10.57 2.55 0.56
N LEU A 198 -9.26 2.66 0.31
CA LEU A 198 -8.69 2.60 -1.04
C LEU A 198 -9.04 1.30 -1.79
N SER A 199 -9.01 0.15 -1.11
CA SER A 199 -9.33 -1.14 -1.74
C SER A 199 -10.78 -1.22 -2.21
N VAL A 200 -11.72 -0.75 -1.39
CA VAL A 200 -13.16 -0.76 -1.71
C VAL A 200 -13.47 0.31 -2.76
N ALA A 201 -12.87 1.50 -2.66
CA ALA A 201 -13.01 2.56 -3.65
C ALA A 201 -12.53 2.12 -5.05
N CYS A 202 -11.42 1.39 -5.14
CA CYS A 202 -10.97 0.77 -6.38
C CYS A 202 -12.03 -0.18 -6.98
N ALA A 203 -12.64 -1.02 -6.14
CA ALA A 203 -13.67 -1.96 -6.58
C ALA A 203 -14.97 -1.26 -7.01
N LEU A 204 -15.36 -0.18 -6.32
CA LEU A 204 -16.52 0.66 -6.69
C LEU A 204 -16.31 1.31 -8.05
N LEU A 205 -15.17 1.98 -8.27
CA LEU A 205 -14.83 2.59 -9.56
C LEU A 205 -14.82 1.55 -10.69
N MET A 206 -14.23 0.37 -10.46
CA MET A 206 -14.25 -0.73 -11.42
C MET A 206 -15.67 -1.25 -11.73
N SER A 207 -16.60 -1.10 -10.79
CA SER A 207 -18.01 -1.49 -10.95
C SER A 207 -18.84 -0.41 -11.64
N GLY A 208 -18.23 0.73 -11.98
CA GLY A 208 -18.89 1.87 -12.63
C GLY A 208 -19.61 2.81 -11.65
N GLU A 209 -19.34 2.69 -10.35
CA GLU A 209 -19.91 3.55 -9.31
C GLU A 209 -19.17 4.88 -9.20
N GLU A 210 -19.89 5.93 -8.81
CA GLU A 210 -19.32 7.25 -8.50
C GLU A 210 -19.05 7.37 -6.99
N LEU A 211 -17.80 7.61 -6.60
CA LEU A 211 -17.39 7.61 -5.17
C LEU A 211 -18.13 8.65 -4.31
N GLU A 212 -18.62 9.74 -4.91
CA GLU A 212 -19.41 10.78 -4.25
C GLU A 212 -20.73 10.25 -3.68
N ASN A 213 -21.29 9.20 -4.28
CA ASN A 213 -22.52 8.54 -3.81
C ASN A 213 -22.26 7.55 -2.66
N HIS A 214 -21.00 7.30 -2.31
CA HIS A 214 -20.56 6.28 -1.35
C HIS A 214 -19.86 6.87 -0.12
N ILE A 215 -20.23 8.08 0.30
CA ILE A 215 -19.64 8.76 1.48
C ILE A 215 -19.82 7.92 2.76
N ASP A 216 -20.96 7.27 2.95
CA ASP A 216 -21.21 6.44 4.12
C ASP A 216 -20.31 5.20 4.16
N VAL A 217 -20.02 4.61 3.00
CA VAL A 217 -19.05 3.51 2.86
C VAL A 217 -17.66 3.98 3.28
N LYS A 218 -17.23 5.17 2.81
CA LYS A 218 -15.97 5.78 3.24
C LYS A 218 -15.93 5.95 4.75
N ASN A 219 -16.94 6.57 5.35
CA ASN A 219 -16.98 6.83 6.80
C ASN A 219 -16.88 5.52 7.61
N LEU A 220 -17.61 4.48 7.21
CA LEU A 220 -17.56 3.17 7.86
C LEU A 220 -16.15 2.55 7.79
N LEU A 221 -15.53 2.56 6.61
CA LEU A 221 -14.18 2.00 6.40
C LEU A 221 -13.11 2.75 7.18
N ILE A 222 -13.28 4.06 7.37
CA ILE A 222 -12.38 4.85 8.21
C ILE A 222 -12.50 4.47 9.67
N GLU A 223 -13.72 4.26 10.21
CA GLU A 223 -13.87 3.77 11.59
C GLU A 223 -13.28 2.36 11.77
N MET A 224 -13.47 1.47 10.79
CA MET A 224 -12.84 0.14 10.80
C MET A 224 -11.31 0.24 10.83
N GLY A 225 -10.73 1.15 10.03
CA GLY A 225 -9.30 1.39 10.02
C GLY A 225 -8.77 1.96 11.33
N ILE A 226 -9.54 2.84 11.97
CA ILE A 226 -9.20 3.36 13.31
C ILE A 226 -9.20 2.23 14.34
N TYR A 227 -10.23 1.40 14.35
CA TYR A 227 -10.30 0.23 15.22
C TYR A 227 -9.12 -0.73 14.99
N PHE A 228 -8.80 -1.02 13.73
CA PHE A 228 -7.68 -1.89 13.37
C PHE A 228 -6.33 -1.41 13.91
N GLN A 229 -6.04 -0.10 13.80
CA GLN A 229 -4.75 0.42 14.30
C GLN A 229 -4.70 0.44 15.84
N VAL A 230 -5.82 0.64 16.53
CA VAL A 230 -5.86 0.48 18.00
C VAL A 230 -5.52 -0.96 18.40
N GLN A 231 -5.95 -1.96 17.62
CA GLN A 231 -5.55 -3.35 17.85
C GLN A 231 -4.06 -3.56 17.56
N ASP A 232 -3.53 -2.98 16.48
CA ASP A 232 -2.11 -3.05 16.12
C ASP A 232 -1.22 -2.44 17.22
N ASP A 233 -1.57 -1.26 17.73
CA ASP A 233 -0.86 -0.60 18.84
C ASP A 233 -0.89 -1.44 20.14
N TYR A 234 -2.02 -2.10 20.42
CA TYR A 234 -2.11 -3.04 21.55
C TYR A 234 -1.21 -4.26 21.36
N LEU A 235 -1.20 -4.83 20.15
CA LEU A 235 -0.39 -6.01 19.82
C LEU A 235 1.11 -5.69 19.79
N ASP A 236 1.53 -4.49 19.40
CA ASP A 236 2.95 -4.07 19.43
C ASP A 236 3.54 -4.11 20.85
N CYS A 237 2.71 -3.89 21.88
CA CYS A 237 3.14 -3.95 23.29
C CYS A 237 2.90 -5.31 23.96
N TYR A 238 1.76 -5.96 23.67
CA TYR A 238 1.30 -7.15 24.40
C TYR A 238 1.24 -8.43 23.58
N GLY A 239 1.46 -8.35 22.28
CA GLY A 239 1.40 -9.51 21.39
C GLY A 239 2.63 -10.40 21.49
N ASN A 240 2.46 -11.68 21.15
CA ASN A 240 3.55 -12.64 21.19
C ASN A 240 4.56 -12.35 20.05
N PRO A 241 5.85 -12.10 20.33
CA PRO A 241 6.87 -11.86 19.30
C PRO A 241 6.99 -12.97 18.24
N GLU A 242 6.68 -14.22 18.59
CA GLU A 242 6.68 -15.34 17.63
C GLU A 242 5.55 -15.26 16.59
N THR A 243 4.55 -14.41 16.84
CA THR A 243 3.38 -14.21 15.97
C THR A 243 3.37 -12.85 15.27
N ILE A 244 4.24 -11.92 15.67
CA ILE A 244 4.31 -10.54 15.15
C ILE A 244 5.60 -10.35 14.34
N ASP A 245 5.42 -10.02 13.07
CA ASP A 245 6.49 -10.01 12.05
C ASP A 245 7.33 -8.70 12.03
N ARG A 246 7.48 -8.06 13.20
CA ARG A 246 8.25 -6.81 13.37
C ARG A 246 8.94 -6.77 14.73
N ASN A 247 10.25 -6.47 14.72
CA ASN A 247 11.00 -6.05 15.91
C ASN A 247 11.51 -4.62 15.70
N ARG A 248 11.08 -3.70 16.59
CA ARG A 248 11.61 -2.32 16.67
C ARG A 248 12.90 -2.23 17.52
N HIS A 249 13.33 -3.33 18.15
CA HIS A 249 14.48 -3.42 19.04
C HIS A 249 15.59 -4.30 18.47
#